data_AF-A0A944SWW4-F1
#
_entry.id   AF-A0A944SWW4-F1
#
_cell.length_a   1.000
_cell.length_b   1.000
_cell.length_c   1.000
_cell.angle_alpha   90.00
_cell.angle_beta   90.00
_cell.angle_gamma   90.00
#
_symmetry.space_group_name_H-M   'P 1'
#
loop_
_entity.id
_entity.type
_entity.pdbx_description
1 polymer ?
#
loop_
_entity_poly.entity_id
_entity_poly.type
_entity_poly.pdbx_seq_one_letter_code
_entity_poly.pdbx_strand_id
1 'polypeptide(L)'
;MITEQRDYLAVISLENDIASSLIIPCEDQAHIALALSHPFEQVLLLQSHALSFANKDFEQQFNHLFELNEAQTNSLKVRLASINQLMTLSDISHSCRLLPLLMTDSASNLSILTNKHVLSTRLPKPKPLHHHIARKKQRFLINTDVSLYLMNEHLTLSTNDVSETGLSLEISGHFPVSLGTLIRLNFIRWQNKTKKIKLNDVPFIVRRVQYWEGVTSLGLERNILACGEKLNQFFAKTIAENSSQLALDNRGRFVIQESKLLGSQLTHAMPNLPFYLGLDKEKKRIMQAIANTDANQADVFADLWRTLSTLAADMSELIRVSLDNFTPVTDFGLYCYQDKSAQWHVKTDLDLLSPEKKSVFINRALLQKEYRFFHCDLIAVKNVSIEQEPDLEQQLSRLRRHSPHHIRRIKDVLHSLFAVGDLTDITPIIEAVYKAKR
;
A
#
# COMPACT_ATOMS: atom_id res chain seq x y z
N MET A 1 -12.36 -16.82 -12.12
CA MET A 1 -10.90 -16.92 -11.90
C MET A 1 -10.24 -16.23 -13.08
N ILE A 2 -9.55 -15.12 -12.84
CA ILE A 2 -8.76 -14.43 -13.86
C ILE A 2 -7.48 -15.27 -14.02
N THR A 3 -7.43 -16.11 -15.05
CA THR A 3 -6.30 -17.02 -15.33
C THR A 3 -5.48 -16.60 -16.54
N GLU A 4 -5.96 -15.62 -17.31
CA GLU A 4 -5.24 -15.06 -18.44
C GLU A 4 -4.55 -13.77 -17.98
N GLN A 5 -3.31 -13.53 -18.44
CA GLN A 5 -2.64 -12.24 -18.29
C GLN A 5 -3.38 -11.23 -19.17
N ARG A 6 -4.44 -10.66 -18.63
CA ARG A 6 -5.27 -9.64 -19.25
C ARG A 6 -5.66 -8.62 -18.20
N ASP A 7 -5.85 -7.39 -18.65
CA ASP A 7 -6.34 -6.31 -17.83
C ASP A 7 -7.88 -6.32 -17.85
N TYR A 8 -8.49 -5.96 -16.73
CA TYR A 8 -9.94 -5.97 -16.57
C TYR A 8 -10.42 -4.66 -16.00
N LEU A 9 -11.58 -4.21 -16.48
CA LEU A 9 -12.36 -3.16 -15.88
C LEU A 9 -13.47 -3.78 -15.04
N ALA A 10 -13.50 -3.45 -13.76
CA ALA A 10 -14.62 -3.76 -12.89
C ALA A 10 -15.49 -2.52 -12.72
N VAL A 11 -16.74 -2.57 -13.21
CA VAL A 11 -17.71 -1.49 -13.04
C VAL A 11 -18.73 -1.92 -12.01
N ILE A 12 -18.81 -1.16 -10.91
CA ILE A 12 -19.69 -1.42 -9.78
C ILE A 12 -20.83 -0.42 -9.84
N SER A 13 -22.06 -0.92 -9.88
CA SER A 13 -23.28 -0.13 -9.87
C SER A 13 -24.14 -0.51 -8.68
N LEU A 14 -24.83 0.46 -8.11
CA LEU A 14 -25.77 0.26 -7.01
C LEU A 14 -27.19 0.51 -7.52
N GLU A 15 -28.04 -0.50 -7.45
CA GLU A 15 -29.45 -0.39 -7.83
C GLU A 15 -30.31 -0.89 -6.66
N ASN A 16 -31.15 -0.01 -6.08
CA ASN A 16 -32.00 -0.32 -4.91
C ASN A 16 -31.21 -0.93 -3.73
N ASP A 17 -30.06 -0.36 -3.38
CA ASP A 17 -29.13 -0.83 -2.34
C ASP A 17 -28.50 -2.21 -2.60
N ILE A 18 -28.68 -2.77 -3.80
CA ILE A 18 -28.03 -4.01 -4.22
C ILE A 18 -26.85 -3.64 -5.11
N ALA A 19 -25.64 -3.95 -4.63
CA ALA A 19 -24.43 -3.80 -5.43
C ALA A 19 -24.36 -4.90 -6.50
N SER A 20 -24.11 -4.50 -7.73
CA SER A 20 -23.80 -5.39 -8.85
C SER A 20 -22.45 -5.01 -9.45
N SER A 21 -21.74 -5.98 -10.01
CA SER A 21 -20.44 -5.75 -10.64
C SER A 21 -20.37 -6.39 -12.02
N LEU A 22 -19.89 -5.63 -12.99
CA LEU A 22 -19.49 -6.09 -14.32
C LEU A 22 -17.97 -6.25 -14.32
N ILE A 23 -17.47 -7.35 -14.89
CA ILE A 23 -16.02 -7.54 -15.12
C ILE A 23 -15.82 -7.68 -16.63
N ILE A 24 -15.08 -6.74 -17.21
CA ILE A 24 -14.95 -6.57 -18.66
C ILE A 24 -13.46 -6.60 -19.01
N PRO A 25 -12.99 -7.48 -19.90
CA PRO A 25 -11.61 -7.43 -20.40
C PRO A 25 -11.34 -6.07 -21.07
N CYS A 26 -10.17 -5.48 -20.84
CA CYS A 26 -9.83 -4.17 -21.40
C CYS A 26 -9.72 -4.18 -22.93
N GLU A 27 -9.57 -5.35 -23.56
CA GLU A 27 -9.61 -5.49 -25.01
C GLU A 27 -11.04 -5.37 -25.59
N ASP A 28 -12.07 -5.55 -24.77
CA ASP A 28 -13.48 -5.48 -25.18
C ASP A 28 -14.00 -4.03 -25.14
N GLN A 29 -13.51 -3.23 -26.09
CA GLN A 29 -13.80 -1.80 -26.17
C GLN A 29 -15.30 -1.50 -26.25
N ALA A 30 -16.10 -2.37 -26.88
CA ALA A 30 -17.53 -2.17 -27.03
C ALA A 30 -18.26 -2.29 -25.69
N HIS A 31 -17.95 -3.31 -24.89
CA HIS A 31 -18.57 -3.48 -23.57
C HIS A 31 -18.05 -2.46 -22.56
N ILE A 32 -16.79 -2.03 -22.65
CA ILE A 32 -16.28 -0.92 -21.82
C ILE A 32 -17.09 0.35 -22.08
N ALA A 33 -17.23 0.72 -23.36
CA ALA A 33 -17.96 1.93 -23.74
C ALA A 33 -19.42 1.85 -23.27
N LEU A 34 -20.08 0.70 -23.47
CA LEU A 34 -21.45 0.46 -23.03
C LEU A 34 -21.59 0.50 -21.50
N ALA A 35 -20.67 -0.09 -20.75
CA ALA A 35 -20.74 -0.10 -19.28
C ALA A 35 -20.54 1.32 -18.71
N LEU A 36 -19.58 2.08 -19.25
CA LEU A 36 -19.30 3.45 -18.80
C LEU A 36 -20.32 4.49 -19.28
N SER A 37 -21.21 4.15 -20.21
CA SER A 37 -22.34 5.01 -20.58
C SER A 37 -23.53 4.88 -19.62
N HIS A 38 -23.51 3.90 -18.71
CA HIS A 38 -24.52 3.71 -17.67
C HIS A 38 -24.06 4.26 -16.32
N PRO A 39 -24.97 4.55 -15.37
CA PRO A 39 -24.59 4.94 -14.02
C PRO A 39 -23.75 3.87 -13.32
N PHE A 40 -22.68 4.32 -12.67
CA PHE A 40 -21.79 3.50 -11.85
C PHE A 40 -21.46 4.26 -10.56
N GLU A 41 -21.21 3.51 -9.50
CA GLU A 41 -20.64 4.04 -8.25
C GLU A 41 -19.12 4.04 -8.31
N GLN A 42 -18.53 2.93 -8.79
CA GLN A 42 -17.09 2.75 -8.86
C GLN A 42 -16.64 2.09 -10.15
N VAL A 43 -15.45 2.46 -10.61
CA VAL A 43 -14.76 1.86 -11.75
C VAL A 43 -13.34 1.52 -11.30
N LEU A 44 -13.05 0.23 -11.21
CA LEU A 44 -11.74 -0.26 -10.82
C LEU A 44 -11.02 -0.86 -12.02
N LEU A 45 -9.80 -0.40 -12.27
CA LEU A 45 -8.91 -0.98 -13.27
C LEU A 45 -7.99 -2.00 -12.60
N LEU A 46 -8.08 -3.25 -13.05
CA LEU A 46 -7.21 -4.35 -12.66
C LEU A 46 -6.20 -4.57 -13.77
N GLN A 47 -4.92 -4.38 -13.48
CA GLN A 47 -3.85 -4.66 -14.45
C GLN A 47 -3.00 -5.82 -13.99
N SER A 48 -2.73 -6.75 -14.90
CA SER A 48 -2.00 -7.98 -14.59
C SER A 48 -0.69 -8.03 -15.35
N HIS A 49 0.42 -7.94 -14.62
CA HIS A 49 1.76 -7.99 -15.18
C HIS A 49 2.44 -9.31 -14.84
N ALA A 50 3.21 -9.85 -15.78
CA ALA A 50 4.08 -10.99 -15.52
C ALA A 50 5.12 -10.59 -14.48
N LEU A 51 5.31 -11.44 -13.47
CA LEU A 51 6.37 -11.28 -12.48
C LEU A 51 7.10 -12.61 -12.35
N SER A 52 8.41 -12.59 -12.12
CA SER A 52 9.17 -13.83 -11.92
C SER A 52 10.19 -13.64 -10.82
N PHE A 53 10.25 -14.60 -9.91
CA PHE A 53 11.28 -14.68 -8.88
C PHE A 53 12.19 -15.87 -9.19
N ALA A 54 13.34 -15.62 -9.81
CA ALA A 54 14.32 -16.67 -9.99
C ALA A 54 15.18 -16.81 -8.72
N ASN A 55 15.20 -18.01 -8.14
CA ASN A 55 15.95 -18.27 -6.89
C ASN A 55 17.45 -17.89 -6.99
N LYS A 56 18.03 -18.05 -8.19
CA LYS A 56 19.43 -17.70 -8.49
C LYS A 56 19.75 -16.23 -8.20
N ASP A 57 18.77 -15.34 -8.32
CA ASP A 57 18.96 -13.89 -8.15
C ASP A 57 19.13 -13.52 -6.67
N PHE A 58 18.85 -14.47 -5.76
CA PHE A 58 18.75 -14.22 -4.31
C PHE A 58 19.51 -15.23 -3.44
N GLU A 59 20.40 -16.04 -4.01
CA GLU A 59 21.10 -17.10 -3.26
C GLU A 59 21.87 -16.57 -2.05
N GLN A 60 22.52 -15.40 -2.17
CA GLN A 60 23.25 -14.79 -1.05
C GLN A 60 22.32 -14.45 0.13
N GLN A 61 21.13 -13.92 -0.15
CA GLN A 61 20.12 -13.56 0.84
C GLN A 61 19.54 -14.80 1.52
N PHE A 62 19.38 -15.90 0.76
CA PHE A 62 18.89 -17.16 1.32
C PHE A 62 19.90 -17.85 2.24
N ASN A 63 21.21 -17.78 1.94
CA ASN A 63 22.24 -18.41 2.77
C ASN A 63 22.16 -17.97 4.25
N HIS A 64 21.94 -16.68 4.51
CA HIS A 64 21.78 -16.17 5.88
C HIS A 64 20.48 -16.63 6.57
N LEU A 65 19.44 -16.97 5.80
CA LEU A 65 18.18 -17.48 6.36
C LEU A 65 18.28 -18.99 6.65
N PHE A 66 19.02 -19.74 5.84
CA PHE A 66 19.27 -21.17 6.06
C PHE A 66 19.93 -21.43 7.41
N GLU A 67 20.92 -20.61 7.79
CA GLU A 67 21.58 -20.69 9.11
C GLU A 67 20.59 -20.48 10.28
N LEU A 68 19.48 -19.77 10.06
CA LEU A 68 18.48 -19.50 11.08
C LEU A 68 17.39 -20.57 11.15
N ASN A 69 16.86 -20.99 9.99
CA ASN A 69 15.84 -22.02 9.87
C ASN A 69 15.72 -22.51 8.42
N GLU A 70 16.23 -23.71 8.15
CA GLU A 70 16.21 -24.32 6.82
C GLU A 70 14.78 -24.56 6.29
N ALA A 71 13.88 -25.12 7.11
CA ALA A 71 12.52 -25.44 6.70
C ALA A 71 11.73 -24.18 6.28
N GLN A 72 11.83 -23.09 7.05
CA GLN A 72 11.19 -21.81 6.71
C GLN A 72 11.83 -21.18 5.48
N THR A 73 13.14 -21.31 5.29
CA THR A 73 13.84 -20.80 4.10
C THR A 73 13.40 -21.53 2.83
N ASN A 74 13.29 -22.87 2.88
CA ASN A 74 12.76 -23.66 1.78
C ASN A 74 11.30 -23.30 1.46
N SER A 75 10.45 -23.11 2.48
CA SER A 75 9.08 -22.65 2.30
C SER A 75 9.01 -21.26 1.62
N LEU A 76 9.90 -20.34 2.00
CA LEU A 76 10.02 -19.03 1.36
C LEU A 76 10.47 -19.15 -0.11
N LYS A 77 11.47 -19.97 -0.42
CA LYS A 77 11.93 -20.23 -1.80
C LYS A 77 10.78 -20.74 -2.67
N VAL A 78 10.06 -21.76 -2.22
CA VAL A 78 8.92 -22.35 -2.95
C VAL A 78 7.83 -21.31 -3.18
N ARG A 79 7.49 -20.52 -2.16
CA ARG A 79 6.45 -19.50 -2.29
C ARG A 79 6.86 -18.37 -3.24
N LEU A 80 8.08 -17.85 -3.15
CA LEU A 80 8.54 -16.82 -4.07
C LEU A 80 8.54 -17.33 -5.52
N ALA A 81 9.05 -18.55 -5.76
CA ALA A 81 9.04 -19.17 -7.08
C ALA A 81 7.62 -19.42 -7.63
N SER A 82 6.60 -19.51 -6.76
CA SER A 82 5.20 -19.64 -7.17
C SER A 82 4.53 -18.32 -7.57
N ILE A 83 5.13 -17.18 -7.24
CA ILE A 83 4.60 -15.86 -7.64
C ILE A 83 4.99 -15.62 -9.09
N ASN A 84 3.99 -15.58 -9.97
CA ASN A 84 4.16 -15.40 -11.41
C ASN A 84 3.46 -14.14 -11.97
N GLN A 85 2.73 -13.41 -11.11
CA GLN A 85 1.90 -12.28 -11.49
C GLN A 85 1.95 -11.17 -10.43
N LEU A 86 1.97 -9.93 -10.92
CA LEU A 86 1.70 -8.71 -10.16
C LEU A 86 0.34 -8.18 -10.63
N MET A 87 -0.60 -8.02 -9.70
CA MET A 87 -1.87 -7.37 -9.98
C MET A 87 -1.90 -5.99 -9.31
N THR A 88 -2.17 -4.95 -10.08
CA THR A 88 -2.50 -3.62 -9.57
C THR A 88 -4.02 -3.42 -9.64
N LEU A 89 -4.56 -2.71 -8.65
CA LEU A 89 -5.97 -2.33 -8.59
C LEU A 89 -6.02 -0.83 -8.36
N SER A 90 -6.48 -0.08 -9.36
CA SER A 90 -6.61 1.37 -9.31
C SER A 90 -8.08 1.77 -9.38
N ASP A 91 -8.53 2.65 -8.48
CA ASP A 91 -9.86 3.24 -8.58
C ASP A 91 -9.80 4.43 -9.54
N ILE A 92 -10.36 4.28 -10.75
CA ILE A 92 -10.30 5.31 -11.79
C ILE A 92 -11.64 6.03 -11.97
N SER A 93 -12.55 5.88 -11.00
CA SER A 93 -13.94 6.36 -11.10
C SER A 93 -14.03 7.82 -11.48
N HIS A 94 -13.17 8.67 -10.92
CA HIS A 94 -13.16 10.11 -11.19
C HIS A 94 -12.89 10.41 -12.66
N SER A 95 -11.85 9.79 -13.23
CA SER A 95 -11.47 9.99 -14.63
C SER A 95 -12.54 9.52 -15.62
N CYS A 96 -13.37 8.56 -15.20
CA CYS A 96 -14.50 8.05 -15.96
C CYS A 96 -15.78 8.89 -15.84
N ARG A 97 -15.76 10.01 -15.09
CA ARG A 97 -16.89 10.96 -15.07
C ARG A 97 -16.87 11.87 -16.29
N LEU A 98 -18.03 12.44 -16.62
CA LEU A 98 -18.23 13.38 -17.75
C LEU A 98 -17.86 12.78 -19.11
N LEU A 99 -17.94 11.46 -19.23
CA LEU A 99 -17.81 10.75 -20.50
C LEU A 99 -19.08 10.93 -21.36
N PRO A 100 -18.96 10.82 -22.70
CA PRO A 100 -20.11 10.92 -23.58
C PRO A 100 -21.07 9.74 -23.36
N LEU A 101 -22.38 10.03 -23.39
CA LEU A 101 -23.41 8.99 -23.37
C LEU A 101 -23.48 8.30 -24.75
N LEU A 102 -23.58 6.97 -24.74
CA LEU A 102 -23.98 6.19 -25.91
C LEU A 102 -25.50 6.25 -26.06
N MET A 103 -26.00 6.42 -27.28
CA MET A 103 -27.43 6.52 -27.58
C MET A 103 -28.10 5.14 -27.79
N THR A 104 -27.45 4.03 -27.40
CA THR A 104 -27.92 2.68 -27.70
C THR A 104 -28.45 1.96 -26.46
N ASP A 105 -29.75 1.60 -26.49
CA ASP A 105 -30.48 0.84 -25.47
C ASP A 105 -30.15 -0.67 -25.47
N SER A 106 -28.91 -1.05 -25.18
CA SER A 106 -28.54 -2.47 -25.06
C SER A 106 -28.20 -2.92 -23.64
N ALA A 107 -28.99 -2.46 -22.65
CA ALA A 107 -28.90 -2.93 -21.26
C ALA A 107 -28.97 -4.47 -21.13
N SER A 108 -29.61 -5.16 -22.08
CA SER A 108 -29.63 -6.63 -22.16
C SER A 108 -28.25 -7.27 -22.29
N ASN A 109 -27.30 -6.61 -22.97
CA ASN A 109 -25.95 -7.16 -23.22
C ASN A 109 -25.07 -7.14 -21.95
N LEU A 110 -25.27 -6.17 -21.05
CA LEU A 110 -24.52 -6.07 -19.79
C LEU A 110 -24.96 -7.12 -18.76
N SER A 111 -26.22 -7.56 -18.81
CA SER A 111 -26.76 -8.55 -17.87
C SER A 111 -26.02 -9.90 -17.91
N ILE A 112 -25.44 -10.26 -19.06
CA ILE A 112 -24.64 -11.48 -19.28
C ILE A 112 -23.27 -11.37 -18.60
N LEU A 113 -22.71 -10.17 -18.51
CA LEU A 113 -21.41 -9.88 -17.90
C LEU A 113 -21.50 -9.61 -16.38
N THR A 114 -22.72 -9.55 -15.85
CA THR A 114 -22.95 -9.27 -14.43
C THR A 114 -22.53 -10.46 -13.58
N ASN A 115 -21.48 -10.28 -12.79
CA ASN A 115 -21.07 -11.28 -11.83
C ASN A 115 -22.02 -11.24 -10.62
N LYS A 116 -22.82 -12.29 -10.46
CA LYS A 116 -23.74 -12.48 -9.32
C LYS A 116 -23.19 -13.45 -8.27
N HIS A 117 -22.03 -14.05 -8.52
CA HIS A 117 -21.45 -15.04 -7.63
C HIS A 117 -20.52 -14.36 -6.60
N VAL A 118 -20.89 -14.49 -5.33
CA VAL A 118 -19.98 -14.18 -4.22
C VAL A 118 -18.89 -15.26 -4.19
N LEU A 119 -17.62 -14.85 -4.28
CA LEU A 119 -16.50 -15.76 -4.10
C LEU A 119 -16.56 -16.37 -2.69
N SER A 120 -16.73 -17.69 -2.61
CA SER A 120 -16.71 -18.45 -1.34
C SER A 120 -15.30 -18.84 -0.88
N THR A 121 -14.27 -18.45 -1.64
CA THR A 121 -12.87 -18.77 -1.34
C THR A 121 -12.33 -17.89 -0.23
N ARG A 122 -11.64 -18.49 0.75
CA ARG A 122 -10.83 -17.73 1.72
C ARG A 122 -9.79 -16.89 0.99
N LEU A 123 -9.72 -15.62 1.35
CA LEU A 123 -8.72 -14.70 0.81
C LEU A 123 -7.39 -14.92 1.54
N PRO A 124 -6.24 -14.80 0.85
CA PRO A 124 -4.95 -14.88 1.52
C PRO A 124 -4.79 -13.72 2.51
N LYS A 125 -4.20 -14.01 3.68
CA LYS A 125 -3.93 -12.98 4.69
C LYS A 125 -2.95 -11.94 4.15
N PRO A 126 -3.30 -10.64 4.15
CA PRO A 126 -2.40 -9.59 3.72
C PRO A 126 -1.22 -9.54 4.68
N LYS A 127 -0.04 -9.54 4.09
CA LYS A 127 1.22 -9.45 4.82
C LYS A 127 1.87 -8.10 4.50
N PRO A 128 1.95 -7.17 5.47
CA PRO A 128 2.66 -5.93 5.24
C PRO A 128 4.15 -6.20 4.99
N LEU A 129 4.72 -5.45 4.05
CA LEU A 129 6.16 -5.41 3.85
C LEU A 129 6.79 -4.53 4.94
N HIS A 130 7.84 -5.02 5.58
CA HIS A 130 8.60 -4.30 6.59
C HIS A 130 10.09 -4.43 6.28
N HIS A 131 10.70 -3.40 5.68
CA HIS A 131 12.12 -3.43 5.32
C HIS A 131 13.03 -3.28 6.56
N HIS A 132 12.50 -2.72 7.64
CA HIS A 132 13.16 -2.59 8.94
C HIS A 132 12.27 -2.99 10.12
N ILE A 133 12.82 -3.79 11.03
CA ILE A 133 12.24 -4.10 12.33
C ILE A 133 13.33 -3.97 13.38
N ALA A 134 13.44 -2.80 14.03
CA ALA A 134 14.29 -2.61 15.20
C ALA A 134 13.58 -3.06 16.46
N ARG A 135 14.22 -3.95 17.22
CA ARG A 135 13.79 -4.34 18.56
C ARG A 135 14.84 -3.87 19.56
N LYS A 136 14.44 -3.05 20.53
CA LYS A 136 15.33 -2.65 21.65
C LYS A 136 15.68 -3.84 22.56
N LYS A 137 14.80 -4.85 22.62
CA LYS A 137 14.92 -6.04 23.46
C LYS A 137 14.56 -7.30 22.68
N GLN A 138 15.34 -8.35 22.90
CA GLN A 138 15.12 -9.65 22.27
C GLN A 138 13.77 -10.24 22.70
N ARG A 139 13.06 -10.85 21.75
CA ARG A 139 11.81 -11.58 21.98
C ARG A 139 12.07 -13.07 21.91
N PHE A 140 11.34 -13.80 22.74
CA PHE A 140 11.39 -15.25 22.83
C PHE A 140 9.99 -15.82 22.59
N LEU A 141 9.93 -16.99 21.97
CA LEU A 141 8.69 -17.75 21.78
C LEU A 141 8.29 -18.36 23.13
N ILE A 142 7.53 -17.60 23.89
CA ILE A 142 7.01 -17.99 25.20
C ILE A 142 5.49 -18.06 25.09
N ASN A 143 4.96 -19.27 25.31
CA ASN A 143 3.54 -19.51 25.45
C ASN A 143 3.20 -19.56 26.95
N THR A 144 2.65 -18.46 27.46
CA THR A 144 2.14 -18.38 28.83
C THR A 144 0.73 -17.85 28.83
N ASP A 145 -0.12 -18.44 29.67
CA ASP A 145 -1.50 -18.01 29.82
C ASP A 145 -1.56 -16.65 30.52
N VAL A 146 -2.31 -15.75 29.91
CA VAL A 146 -2.68 -14.44 30.45
C VAL A 146 -4.18 -14.30 30.43
N SER A 147 -4.74 -13.57 31.40
CA SER A 147 -6.12 -13.11 31.30
C SER A 147 -6.21 -11.60 31.24
N LEU A 148 -7.23 -11.10 30.54
CA LEU A 148 -7.54 -9.68 30.47
C LEU A 148 -9.05 -9.46 30.45
N TYR A 149 -9.45 -8.27 30.86
CA TYR A 149 -10.80 -7.76 30.65
C TYR A 149 -10.78 -6.82 29.46
N LEU A 150 -11.58 -7.10 28.44
CA LEU A 150 -11.72 -6.27 27.26
C LEU A 150 -13.20 -6.21 26.88
N MET A 151 -13.75 -5.00 26.75
CA MET A 151 -15.17 -4.79 26.40
C MET A 151 -16.16 -5.58 27.28
N ASN A 152 -15.91 -5.60 28.59
CA ASN A 152 -16.67 -6.37 29.60
C ASN A 152 -16.59 -7.90 29.46
N GLU A 153 -15.77 -8.43 28.57
CA GLU A 153 -15.48 -9.86 28.48
C GLU A 153 -14.19 -10.21 29.22
N HIS A 154 -14.21 -11.32 29.95
CA HIS A 154 -13.00 -11.90 30.54
C HIS A 154 -12.42 -12.95 29.58
N LEU A 155 -11.25 -12.65 29.03
CA LEU A 155 -10.58 -13.49 28.05
C LEU A 155 -9.36 -14.14 28.68
N THR A 156 -9.16 -15.42 28.43
CA THR A 156 -7.92 -16.15 28.77
C THR A 156 -7.24 -16.57 27.47
N LEU A 157 -6.00 -16.13 27.28
CA LEU A 157 -5.26 -16.25 26.03
C LEU A 157 -3.83 -16.75 26.32
N SER A 158 -3.19 -17.36 25.32
CA SER A 158 -1.74 -17.60 25.36
C SER A 158 -1.00 -16.50 24.63
N THR A 159 0.14 -16.08 25.18
CA THR A 159 1.11 -15.26 24.45
C THR A 159 1.72 -16.03 23.28
N ASN A 160 2.07 -15.33 22.19
CA ASN A 160 2.84 -15.92 21.08
C ASN A 160 4.35 -15.63 21.22
N ASP A 161 4.69 -14.48 21.79
CA ASP A 161 6.06 -14.09 22.13
C ASP A 161 6.06 -13.13 23.31
N VAL A 162 7.20 -13.10 24.02
CA VAL A 162 7.43 -12.21 25.16
C VAL A 162 8.87 -11.67 25.11
N SER A 163 9.04 -10.40 25.46
CA SER A 163 10.32 -9.76 25.80
C SER A 163 10.23 -9.12 27.19
N GLU A 164 11.34 -8.52 27.64
CA GLU A 164 11.36 -7.76 28.89
C GLU A 164 10.33 -6.62 28.92
N THR A 165 9.96 -6.08 27.76
CA THR A 165 9.19 -4.84 27.63
C THR A 165 7.90 -5.00 26.83
N GLY A 166 7.55 -6.20 26.37
CA GLY A 166 6.36 -6.37 25.55
C GLY A 166 6.03 -7.81 25.24
N LEU A 167 4.87 -8.03 24.61
CA LEU A 167 4.40 -9.35 24.20
C LEU A 167 3.41 -9.23 23.04
N SER A 168 2.98 -10.36 22.49
CA SER A 168 1.91 -10.42 21.50
C SER A 168 0.83 -11.45 21.85
N LEU A 169 -0.40 -11.17 21.43
CA LEU A 169 -1.60 -11.97 21.68
C LEU A 169 -2.40 -12.11 20.38
N GLU A 170 -3.18 -13.18 20.26
CA GLU A 170 -4.22 -13.34 19.25
C GLU A 170 -5.56 -13.60 19.95
N ILE A 171 -6.61 -12.93 19.49
CA ILE A 171 -7.94 -12.98 20.07
C ILE A 171 -8.95 -13.35 18.99
N SER A 172 -9.79 -14.35 19.24
CA SER A 172 -10.88 -14.76 18.34
C SER A 172 -12.01 -13.73 18.37
N GLY A 173 -12.27 -13.10 17.24
CA GLY A 173 -13.27 -12.04 17.07
C GLY A 173 -12.64 -10.72 16.62
N HIS A 174 -13.50 -9.78 16.24
CA HIS A 174 -13.11 -8.39 16.00
C HIS A 174 -13.17 -7.62 17.31
N PHE A 175 -12.01 -7.14 17.79
CA PHE A 175 -11.94 -6.28 18.96
C PHE A 175 -11.51 -4.87 18.51
N PRO A 176 -12.42 -3.88 18.51
CA PRO A 176 -12.13 -2.50 18.10
C PRO A 176 -11.29 -1.78 19.16
N VAL A 177 -10.01 -2.18 19.27
CA VAL A 177 -9.03 -1.57 20.16
C VAL A 177 -8.15 -0.63 19.35
N SER A 178 -7.95 0.60 19.84
CA SER A 178 -7.10 1.59 19.19
C SER A 178 -5.65 1.52 19.68
N LEU A 179 -4.71 1.96 18.85
CA LEU A 179 -3.32 2.19 19.26
C LEU A 179 -3.26 3.18 20.43
N GLY A 180 -2.35 2.95 21.37
CA GLY A 180 -2.20 3.76 22.58
C GLY A 180 -3.12 3.35 23.74
N THR A 181 -4.11 2.48 23.51
CA THR A 181 -5.01 2.00 24.57
C THR A 181 -4.24 1.28 25.67
N LEU A 182 -4.57 1.59 26.92
CA LEU A 182 -4.05 0.88 28.10
C LEU A 182 -4.84 -0.41 28.32
N ILE A 183 -4.16 -1.55 28.28
CA ILE A 183 -4.70 -2.88 28.60
C ILE A 183 -3.99 -3.42 29.84
N ARG A 184 -4.73 -4.11 30.70
CA ARG A 184 -4.18 -4.73 31.91
C ARG A 184 -4.23 -6.24 31.81
N LEU A 185 -3.09 -6.88 32.04
CA LEU A 185 -2.92 -8.32 31.91
C LEU A 185 -2.64 -8.98 33.27
N ASN A 186 -3.25 -10.15 33.48
CA ASN A 186 -2.96 -11.03 34.60
C ASN A 186 -2.13 -12.21 34.11
N PHE A 187 -0.93 -12.41 34.64
CA PHE A 187 -0.07 -13.53 34.26
C PHE A 187 -0.32 -14.74 35.17
N ILE A 188 -1.13 -15.68 34.70
CA ILE A 188 -1.62 -16.80 35.52
C ILE A 188 -0.46 -17.71 35.96
N ARG A 189 0.27 -18.26 35.00
CA ARG A 189 1.35 -19.23 35.28
C ARG A 189 2.54 -18.60 36.00
N TRP A 190 2.88 -17.35 35.67
CA TRP A 190 4.01 -16.66 36.29
C TRP A 190 3.69 -16.21 37.71
N GLN A 191 2.45 -15.81 38.00
CA GLN A 191 2.03 -15.47 39.36
C GLN A 191 2.21 -16.66 40.31
N ASN A 192 1.96 -17.89 39.84
CA ASN A 192 2.14 -19.10 40.64
C ASN A 192 3.61 -19.39 41.00
N LYS A 193 4.57 -18.81 40.29
CA LYS A 193 6.01 -18.98 40.55
C LYS A 193 6.56 -18.00 41.59
N THR A 194 5.81 -16.97 41.98
CA THR A 194 6.29 -15.97 42.94
C THR A 194 5.17 -15.41 43.80
N LYS A 195 5.39 -15.37 45.12
CA LYS A 195 4.53 -14.64 46.06
C LYS A 195 5.05 -13.22 46.36
N LYS A 196 6.24 -12.88 45.86
CA LYS A 196 6.95 -11.63 46.19
C LYS A 196 6.46 -10.44 45.37
N ILE A 197 5.84 -10.69 44.22
CA ILE A 197 5.47 -9.69 43.23
C ILE A 197 4.06 -10.02 42.71
N LYS A 198 3.22 -8.98 42.59
CA LYS A 198 1.90 -9.09 41.96
C LYS A 198 2.06 -8.95 40.45
N LEU A 199 1.67 -9.98 39.72
CA LEU A 199 1.61 -10.07 38.26
C LEU A 199 0.17 -10.07 37.74
N ASN A 200 -0.76 -9.66 38.59
CA ASN A 200 -2.12 -9.29 38.21
C ASN A 200 -2.14 -7.79 37.92
N ASP A 201 -2.99 -7.38 36.98
CA ASP A 201 -3.23 -6.00 36.61
C ASP A 201 -1.99 -5.27 36.03
N VAL A 202 -1.12 -6.00 35.33
CA VAL A 202 0.11 -5.42 34.76
C VAL A 202 -0.24 -4.52 33.57
N PRO A 203 0.14 -3.24 33.56
CA PRO A 203 -0.26 -2.29 32.52
C PRO A 203 0.57 -2.43 31.24
N PHE A 204 -0.11 -2.52 30.09
CA PHE A 204 0.44 -2.53 28.75
C PHE A 204 -0.27 -1.51 27.86
N ILE A 205 0.46 -0.99 26.87
CA ILE A 205 -0.03 -0.06 25.84
C ILE A 205 -0.10 -0.82 24.52
N VAL A 206 -1.20 -0.67 23.82
CA VAL A 206 -1.39 -1.25 22.48
C VAL A 206 -0.52 -0.51 21.47
N ARG A 207 0.40 -1.23 20.83
CA ARG A 207 1.32 -0.69 19.81
C ARG A 207 1.06 -1.23 18.40
N ARG A 208 0.31 -2.32 18.29
CA ARG A 208 -0.10 -2.89 17.00
C ARG A 208 -1.45 -3.57 17.16
N VAL A 209 -2.34 -3.33 16.21
CA VAL A 209 -3.63 -4.02 16.07
C VAL A 209 -3.77 -4.43 14.62
N GLN A 210 -4.12 -5.69 14.37
CA GLN A 210 -4.42 -6.19 13.03
C GLN A 210 -5.58 -7.17 13.13
N TYR A 211 -6.67 -6.89 12.42
CA TYR A 211 -7.79 -7.80 12.30
C TYR A 211 -7.75 -8.52 10.94
N TRP A 212 -7.93 -9.84 10.94
CA TRP A 212 -8.04 -10.63 9.72
C TRP A 212 -8.85 -11.90 9.97
N GLU A 213 -9.84 -12.20 9.10
CA GLU A 213 -10.67 -13.42 9.13
C GLU A 213 -11.09 -13.84 10.55
N GLY A 214 -11.70 -12.93 11.31
CA GLY A 214 -12.20 -13.26 12.65
C GLY A 214 -11.12 -13.38 13.72
N VAL A 215 -9.89 -12.93 13.48
CA VAL A 215 -8.81 -12.92 14.48
C VAL A 215 -8.22 -11.52 14.61
N THR A 216 -8.14 -11.01 15.85
CA THR A 216 -7.44 -9.77 16.20
C THR A 216 -6.07 -10.08 16.79
N SER A 217 -5.00 -9.68 16.10
CA SER A 217 -3.62 -9.77 16.58
C SER A 217 -3.20 -8.48 17.27
N LEU A 218 -2.70 -8.58 18.50
CA LEU A 218 -2.23 -7.45 19.30
C LEU A 218 -0.73 -7.51 19.53
N GLY A 219 -0.07 -6.36 19.40
CA GLY A 219 1.29 -6.13 19.91
C GLY A 219 1.23 -5.16 21.09
N LEU A 220 1.73 -5.60 22.24
CA LEU A 220 1.62 -4.87 23.50
C LEU A 220 3.01 -4.46 24.02
N GLU A 221 3.15 -3.22 24.45
CA GLU A 221 4.33 -2.71 25.14
C GLU A 221 4.02 -2.47 26.61
N ARG A 222 4.83 -2.99 27.52
CA ARG A 222 4.64 -2.82 28.95
C ARG A 222 4.80 -1.34 29.31
N ASN A 223 3.87 -0.78 30.08
CA ASN A 223 3.99 0.57 30.58
C ASN A 223 4.96 0.60 31.76
N ILE A 224 6.27 0.61 31.46
CA ILE A 224 7.36 0.52 32.45
C ILE A 224 7.26 1.63 33.50
N LEU A 225 6.85 2.83 33.10
CA LEU A 225 6.70 3.99 33.98
C LEU A 225 5.52 3.83 34.96
N ALA A 226 4.47 3.10 34.56
CA ALA A 226 3.36 2.75 35.44
C ALA A 226 3.63 1.50 36.30
N CYS A 227 4.77 0.82 36.11
CA CYS A 227 5.16 -0.36 36.87
C CYS A 227 6.17 0.00 37.97
N GLY A 228 6.01 -0.59 39.16
CA GLY A 228 7.03 -0.50 40.21
C GLY A 228 8.33 -1.21 39.84
N GLU A 229 9.44 -0.79 40.45
CA GLU A 229 10.79 -1.30 40.13
C GLU A 229 10.91 -2.84 40.24
N LYS A 230 10.35 -3.43 41.30
CA LYS A 230 10.36 -4.89 41.50
C LYS A 230 9.67 -5.64 40.35
N LEU A 231 8.55 -5.11 39.87
CA LEU A 231 7.82 -5.67 38.73
C LEU A 231 8.65 -5.55 37.45
N ASN A 232 9.29 -4.40 37.23
CA ASN A 232 10.21 -4.21 36.10
C ASN A 232 11.36 -5.20 36.11
N GLN A 233 11.99 -5.41 37.26
CA GLN A 233 13.09 -6.36 37.45
C GLN A 233 12.64 -7.82 37.26
N PHE A 234 11.40 -8.16 37.60
CA PHE A 234 10.88 -9.53 37.45
C PHE A 234 10.98 -10.04 36.01
N PHE A 235 10.48 -9.27 35.03
CA PHE A 235 10.49 -9.65 33.62
C PHE A 235 11.93 -9.77 33.09
N ALA A 236 12.77 -8.79 33.42
CA ALA A 236 14.18 -8.79 33.01
C ALA A 236 14.92 -10.02 33.56
N LYS A 237 14.78 -10.29 34.86
CA LYS A 237 15.43 -11.41 35.55
C LYS A 237 14.91 -12.76 35.05
N THR A 238 13.60 -12.92 34.95
CA THR A 238 12.97 -14.18 34.52
C THR A 238 13.40 -14.55 33.10
N ILE A 239 13.47 -13.58 32.19
CA ILE A 239 13.93 -13.83 30.82
C ILE A 239 15.44 -14.11 30.80
N ALA A 240 16.25 -13.33 31.53
CA ALA A 240 17.70 -13.53 31.58
C ALA A 240 18.08 -14.91 32.12
N GLU A 241 17.48 -15.35 33.23
CA GLU A 241 17.75 -16.64 33.88
C GLU A 241 17.39 -17.84 32.98
N ASN A 242 16.40 -17.70 32.11
CA ASN A 242 15.94 -18.78 31.23
C ASN A 242 16.43 -18.63 29.78
N SER A 243 17.18 -17.57 29.47
CA SER A 243 17.55 -17.20 28.08
C SER A 243 18.19 -18.31 27.27
N SER A 244 19.00 -19.19 27.89
CA SER A 244 19.65 -20.33 27.21
C SER A 244 18.68 -21.43 26.77
N GLN A 245 17.51 -21.52 27.40
CA GLN A 245 16.47 -22.52 27.11
C GLN A 245 15.34 -21.96 26.24
N LEU A 246 15.30 -20.64 26.06
CA LEU A 246 14.24 -19.96 25.35
C LEU A 246 14.54 -19.86 23.85
N ALA A 247 13.60 -20.30 23.02
CA ALA A 247 13.71 -20.14 21.58
C ALA A 247 13.57 -18.65 21.19
N LEU A 248 14.53 -18.15 20.41
CA LEU A 248 14.51 -16.77 19.90
C LEU A 248 13.40 -16.59 18.86
N ASP A 249 12.67 -15.49 18.95
CA ASP A 249 11.72 -15.11 17.91
C ASP A 249 12.45 -14.44 16.72
N ASN A 250 12.79 -15.26 15.73
CA ASN A 250 13.44 -14.83 14.49
C ASN A 250 12.45 -14.46 13.37
N ARG A 251 11.13 -14.49 13.59
CA ARG A 251 10.11 -14.21 12.55
C ARG A 251 10.34 -12.86 11.87
N GLY A 252 10.77 -11.85 12.62
CA GLY A 252 11.10 -10.52 12.08
C GLY A 252 12.23 -10.52 11.05
N ARG A 253 13.22 -11.41 11.18
CA ARG A 253 14.32 -11.52 10.20
C ARG A 253 13.82 -12.02 8.86
N PHE A 254 12.94 -13.03 8.87
CA PHE A 254 12.29 -13.54 7.66
C PHE A 254 11.41 -12.49 7.01
N VAL A 255 10.61 -11.75 7.79
CA VAL A 255 9.78 -10.66 7.27
C VAL A 255 10.64 -9.58 6.60
N ILE A 256 11.74 -9.16 7.22
CA ILE A 256 12.66 -8.17 6.64
C ILE A 256 13.24 -8.64 5.32
N GLN A 257 13.77 -9.87 5.29
CA GLN A 257 14.41 -10.39 4.07
C GLN A 257 13.40 -10.58 2.96
N GLU A 258 12.26 -11.19 3.25
CA GLU A 258 11.16 -11.34 2.29
C GLU A 258 10.71 -9.98 1.75
N SER A 259 10.57 -8.96 2.60
CA SER A 259 10.16 -7.62 2.18
C SER A 259 11.16 -6.98 1.22
N LYS A 260 12.47 -7.20 1.45
CA LYS A 260 13.52 -6.73 0.54
C LYS A 260 13.49 -7.46 -0.80
N LEU A 261 13.33 -8.78 -0.77
CA LEU A 261 13.24 -9.61 -1.98
C LEU A 261 12.04 -9.18 -2.83
N LEU A 262 10.85 -9.11 -2.22
CA LEU A 262 9.63 -8.65 -2.89
C LEU A 262 9.78 -7.21 -3.39
N GLY A 263 10.18 -6.28 -2.54
CA GLY A 263 10.30 -4.86 -2.91
C GLY A 263 11.27 -4.63 -4.07
N SER A 264 12.39 -5.36 -4.14
CA SER A 264 13.33 -5.24 -5.26
C SER A 264 12.68 -5.59 -6.60
N GLN A 265 11.95 -6.70 -6.69
CA GLN A 265 11.32 -7.14 -7.93
C GLN A 265 10.08 -6.32 -8.27
N LEU A 266 9.26 -5.99 -7.26
CA LEU A 266 8.06 -5.18 -7.43
C LEU A 266 8.39 -3.79 -7.99
N THR A 267 9.50 -3.19 -7.57
CA THR A 267 9.90 -1.85 -8.04
C THR A 267 10.22 -1.86 -9.54
N HIS A 268 10.84 -2.92 -10.06
CA HIS A 268 11.15 -3.03 -11.49
C HIS A 268 9.92 -3.36 -12.35
N ALA A 269 8.97 -4.11 -11.79
CA ALA A 269 7.76 -4.53 -12.50
C ALA A 269 6.58 -3.56 -12.36
N MET A 270 6.75 -2.43 -11.66
CA MET A 270 5.65 -1.51 -11.36
C MET A 270 5.20 -0.79 -12.64
N PRO A 271 3.93 -0.94 -13.07
CA PRO A 271 3.43 -0.34 -14.30
C PRO A 271 3.04 1.13 -14.15
N ASN A 272 2.66 1.53 -12.93
CA ASN A 272 2.29 2.91 -12.64
C ASN A 272 3.52 3.82 -12.71
N LEU A 273 3.28 5.13 -12.83
CA LEU A 273 4.30 6.16 -12.89
C LEU A 273 4.27 7.05 -11.63
N PRO A 274 4.94 6.64 -10.54
CA PRO A 274 5.13 7.50 -9.39
C PRO A 274 5.93 8.74 -9.75
N PHE A 275 5.47 9.91 -9.32
CA PHE A 275 6.20 11.17 -9.42
C PHE A 275 6.20 11.92 -8.08
N TYR A 276 7.23 12.73 -7.89
CA TYR A 276 7.48 13.42 -6.63
C TYR A 276 7.45 14.92 -6.88
N LEU A 277 6.62 15.64 -6.12
CA LEU A 277 6.56 17.09 -6.18
C LEU A 277 7.29 17.69 -4.98
N GLY A 278 8.10 18.71 -5.25
CA GLY A 278 8.87 19.38 -4.21
C GLY A 278 9.18 20.83 -4.54
N LEU A 279 9.96 21.44 -3.66
CA LEU A 279 10.45 22.80 -3.84
C LEU A 279 11.88 22.77 -4.35
N ASP A 280 12.18 23.60 -5.34
CA ASP A 280 13.56 23.86 -5.74
C ASP A 280 14.26 24.83 -4.75
N LYS A 281 15.50 25.20 -5.07
CA LYS A 281 16.30 26.12 -4.24
C LYS A 281 15.71 27.53 -4.14
N GLU A 282 14.90 27.93 -5.11
CA GLU A 282 14.21 29.23 -5.18
C GLU A 282 12.80 29.16 -4.56
N LYS A 283 12.45 28.02 -3.95
CA LYS A 283 11.12 27.70 -3.40
C LYS A 283 10.03 27.66 -4.47
N LYS A 284 10.38 27.42 -5.72
CA LYS A 284 9.42 27.14 -6.78
C LYS A 284 8.95 25.69 -6.68
N ARG A 285 7.64 25.49 -6.82
CA ARG A 285 7.03 24.16 -6.91
C ARG A 285 7.38 23.53 -8.24
N ILE A 286 7.98 22.34 -8.20
CA ILE A 286 8.44 21.60 -9.36
C ILE A 286 8.15 20.10 -9.21
N MET A 287 8.10 19.39 -10.34
CA MET A 287 8.30 17.95 -10.33
C MET A 287 9.78 17.65 -10.09
N GLN A 288 10.09 17.06 -8.92
CA GLN A 288 11.46 16.73 -8.52
C GLN A 288 11.97 15.45 -9.19
N ALA A 289 11.10 14.46 -9.34
CA ALA A 289 11.46 13.19 -9.92
C ALA A 289 10.23 12.47 -10.48
N ILE A 290 10.46 11.59 -11.45
CA ILE A 290 9.51 10.58 -11.91
C ILE A 290 10.23 9.23 -11.89
N ALA A 291 9.55 8.19 -11.40
CA ALA A 291 10.11 6.86 -11.30
C ALA A 291 10.04 6.16 -12.66
N ASN A 292 11.19 5.70 -13.14
CA ASN A 292 11.32 4.91 -14.35
C ASN A 292 11.51 3.43 -13.99
N THR A 293 10.73 2.56 -14.61
CA THR A 293 10.79 1.11 -14.46
C THR A 293 10.81 0.45 -15.84
N ASP A 294 11.13 -0.84 -15.89
CA ASP A 294 11.11 -1.59 -17.16
C ASP A 294 9.67 -1.69 -17.72
N ALA A 295 8.68 -1.66 -16.84
CA ALA A 295 7.27 -1.74 -17.18
C ALA A 295 6.66 -0.39 -17.61
N ASN A 296 7.05 0.71 -16.96
CA ASN A 296 6.42 2.02 -17.19
C ASN A 296 7.14 2.90 -18.23
N GLN A 297 8.44 2.66 -18.47
CA GLN A 297 9.27 3.36 -19.47
C GLN A 297 9.09 4.88 -19.47
N ALA A 298 9.04 5.49 -18.28
CA ALA A 298 8.86 6.92 -18.09
C ALA A 298 9.86 7.76 -18.92
N ASP A 299 11.10 7.31 -19.06
CA ASP A 299 12.16 8.05 -19.77
C ASP A 299 11.83 8.38 -21.24
N VAL A 300 11.02 7.55 -21.91
CA VAL A 300 10.54 7.76 -23.29
C VAL A 300 9.74 9.06 -23.42
N PHE A 301 9.08 9.52 -22.36
CA PHE A 301 8.18 10.68 -22.36
C PHE A 301 8.77 11.91 -21.67
N ALA A 302 10.09 12.08 -21.68
CA ALA A 302 10.77 13.18 -20.98
C ALA A 302 10.19 14.58 -21.27
N ASP A 303 9.80 14.87 -22.52
CA ASP A 303 9.21 16.16 -22.90
C ASP A 303 7.79 16.37 -22.34
N LEU A 304 7.01 15.29 -22.21
CA LEU A 304 5.71 15.32 -21.53
C LEU A 304 5.88 15.69 -20.06
N TRP A 305 6.85 15.09 -19.36
CA TRP A 305 7.10 15.36 -17.95
C TRP A 305 7.56 16.80 -17.69
N ARG A 306 8.36 17.37 -18.60
CA ARG A 306 8.70 18.80 -18.53
C ARG A 306 7.46 19.68 -18.62
N THR A 307 6.51 19.32 -19.50
CA THR A 307 5.24 20.03 -19.64
C THR A 307 4.37 19.84 -18.39
N LEU A 308 4.27 18.62 -17.87
CA LEU A 308 3.51 18.30 -16.66
C LEU A 308 4.04 19.03 -15.42
N SER A 309 5.36 19.25 -15.32
CA SER A 309 5.99 20.03 -14.25
C SER A 309 5.43 21.46 -14.13
N THR A 310 4.86 22.02 -15.22
CA THR A 310 4.18 23.32 -15.18
C THR A 310 2.91 23.32 -14.31
N LEU A 311 2.30 22.15 -14.10
CA LEU A 311 1.11 21.95 -13.26
C LEU A 311 1.44 21.76 -11.77
N ALA A 312 2.73 21.71 -11.38
CA ALA A 312 3.13 21.45 -9.99
C ALA A 312 2.59 22.49 -9.00
N ALA A 313 2.41 23.74 -9.45
CA ALA A 313 1.83 24.79 -8.64
C ALA A 313 0.35 24.54 -8.35
N ASP A 314 -0.42 24.15 -9.37
CA ASP A 314 -1.85 23.87 -9.28
C ASP A 314 -2.11 22.63 -8.42
N MET A 315 -1.32 21.56 -8.64
CA MET A 315 -1.37 20.34 -7.83
C MET A 315 -1.11 20.60 -6.34
N SER A 316 -0.21 21.53 -6.01
CA SER A 316 0.01 21.92 -4.62
C SER A 316 -1.19 22.61 -3.98
N GLU A 317 -1.98 23.37 -4.76
CA GLU A 317 -3.18 24.03 -4.23
C GLU A 317 -4.30 23.01 -3.98
N LEU A 318 -4.44 22.00 -4.84
CA LEU A 318 -5.39 20.89 -4.65
C LEU A 318 -5.17 20.16 -3.34
N ILE A 319 -3.91 19.82 -3.05
CA ILE A 319 -3.55 19.12 -1.82
C ILE A 319 -3.89 19.95 -0.59
N ARG A 320 -3.67 21.28 -0.64
CA ARG A 320 -4.00 22.16 0.49
C ARG A 320 -5.49 22.11 0.82
N VAL A 321 -6.34 22.21 -0.20
CA VAL A 321 -7.80 22.13 -0.04
C VAL A 321 -8.22 20.76 0.51
N SER A 322 -7.60 19.69 0.03
CA SER A 322 -7.88 18.32 0.49
C SER A 322 -7.54 18.11 1.97
N LEU A 323 -6.40 18.65 2.43
CA LEU A 323 -5.99 18.58 3.83
C LEU A 323 -6.97 19.31 4.76
N ASP A 324 -7.53 20.44 4.33
CA ASP A 324 -8.55 21.18 5.08
C ASP A 324 -9.86 20.39 5.21
N ASN A 325 -10.19 19.57 4.21
CA ASN A 325 -11.37 18.71 4.18
C ASN A 325 -11.15 17.30 4.77
N PHE A 326 -9.99 17.05 5.38
CA PHE A 326 -9.58 15.74 5.91
C PHE A 326 -9.58 14.59 4.88
N THR A 327 -9.55 14.89 3.58
CA THR A 327 -9.34 13.91 2.51
C THR A 327 -7.84 13.79 2.24
N PRO A 328 -7.20 12.64 2.49
CA PRO A 328 -5.74 12.53 2.37
C PRO A 328 -5.25 12.34 0.92
N VAL A 329 -6.15 11.98 0.01
CA VAL A 329 -5.88 11.71 -1.40
C VAL A 329 -6.78 12.59 -2.25
N THR A 330 -6.21 13.18 -3.30
CA THR A 330 -6.94 13.87 -4.36
C THR A 330 -6.73 13.10 -5.65
N ASP A 331 -7.81 12.72 -6.33
CA ASP A 331 -7.77 12.00 -7.60
C ASP A 331 -8.31 12.84 -8.77
N PHE A 332 -7.77 12.66 -9.97
CA PHE A 332 -8.26 13.30 -11.20
C PHE A 332 -7.68 12.67 -12.47
N GLY A 333 -8.37 12.84 -13.60
CA GLY A 333 -7.86 12.52 -14.93
C GLY A 333 -6.88 13.56 -15.45
N LEU A 334 -5.84 13.09 -16.14
CA LEU A 334 -4.82 13.89 -16.81
C LEU A 334 -4.73 13.46 -18.28
N TYR A 335 -4.93 14.41 -19.19
CA TYR A 335 -5.11 14.14 -20.61
C TYR A 335 -4.07 14.88 -21.43
N CYS A 336 -3.34 14.15 -22.26
CA CYS A 336 -2.18 14.67 -22.98
C CYS A 336 -2.23 14.33 -24.46
N TYR A 337 -1.80 15.28 -25.30
CA TYR A 337 -1.44 15.00 -26.68
C TYR A 337 -0.29 15.88 -27.14
N GLN A 338 0.45 15.40 -28.13
CA GLN A 338 1.45 16.19 -28.81
C GLN A 338 0.90 16.71 -30.14
N ASP A 339 0.99 18.02 -30.37
CA ASP A 339 0.57 18.59 -31.64
C ASP A 339 1.61 18.37 -32.76
N LYS A 340 1.26 18.81 -33.98
CA LYS A 340 2.15 18.71 -35.16
C LYS A 340 3.45 19.50 -35.03
N SER A 341 3.55 20.43 -34.07
CA SER A 341 4.73 21.23 -33.75
C SER A 341 5.57 20.60 -32.63
N ALA A 342 5.30 19.32 -32.30
CA ALA A 342 5.95 18.58 -31.23
C ALA A 342 5.75 19.18 -29.82
N GLN A 343 4.73 20.03 -29.63
CA GLN A 343 4.41 20.60 -28.33
C GLN A 343 3.36 19.76 -27.61
N TRP A 344 3.62 19.45 -26.35
CA TRP A 344 2.67 18.74 -25.50
C TRP A 344 1.62 19.70 -24.95
N HIS A 345 0.36 19.28 -25.04
CA HIS A 345 -0.79 19.94 -24.44
C HIS A 345 -1.32 19.03 -23.35
N VAL A 346 -1.43 19.54 -22.12
CA VAL A 346 -1.89 18.79 -20.95
C VAL A 346 -3.09 19.51 -20.34
N LYS A 347 -4.14 18.74 -20.04
CA LYS A 347 -5.33 19.21 -19.32
C LYS A 347 -5.74 18.21 -18.25
N THR A 348 -6.32 18.70 -17.17
CA THR A 348 -6.85 17.87 -16.08
C THR A 348 -8.38 17.90 -16.08
N ASP A 349 -9.02 17.00 -15.32
CA ASP A 349 -10.48 17.08 -15.09
C ASP A 349 -10.92 18.43 -14.50
N LEU A 350 -10.03 19.14 -13.80
CA LEU A 350 -10.27 20.46 -13.24
C LEU A 350 -10.38 21.56 -14.31
N ASP A 351 -9.74 21.36 -15.46
CA ASP A 351 -9.90 22.23 -16.63
C ASP A 351 -11.14 21.86 -17.45
N LEU A 352 -11.56 20.59 -17.38
CA LEU A 352 -12.54 19.96 -18.27
C LEU A 352 -13.88 19.71 -17.56
N LEU A 353 -14.39 20.73 -16.89
CA LEU A 353 -15.57 20.69 -16.00
C LEU A 353 -16.91 20.34 -16.68
N SER A 354 -16.95 20.13 -17.99
CA SER A 354 -18.18 19.73 -18.69
C SER A 354 -17.90 18.61 -19.71
N PRO A 355 -18.90 17.73 -19.98
CA PRO A 355 -18.75 16.64 -20.94
C PRO A 355 -18.34 17.12 -22.33
N GLU A 356 -18.82 18.29 -22.75
CA GLU A 356 -18.53 18.88 -24.07
C GLU A 356 -17.07 19.34 -24.15
N LYS A 357 -16.58 20.05 -23.12
CA LYS A 357 -15.18 20.50 -23.06
C LYS A 357 -14.23 19.31 -23.05
N LYS A 358 -14.51 18.32 -22.21
CA LYS A 358 -13.75 17.06 -22.14
C LYS A 358 -13.75 16.38 -23.51
N SER A 359 -14.92 16.25 -24.12
CA SER A 359 -15.06 15.62 -25.44
C SER A 359 -14.30 16.35 -26.55
N VAL A 360 -14.28 17.68 -26.58
CA VAL A 360 -13.52 18.44 -27.59
C VAL A 360 -12.02 18.18 -27.44
N PHE A 361 -11.50 18.20 -26.21
CA PHE A 361 -10.09 17.98 -25.95
C PHE A 361 -9.66 16.54 -26.30
N ILE A 362 -10.40 15.53 -25.82
CA ILE A 362 -10.10 14.13 -26.10
C ILE A 362 -10.20 13.82 -27.60
N ASN A 363 -11.23 14.28 -28.29
CA ASN A 363 -11.33 14.05 -29.74
C ASN A 363 -10.17 14.70 -30.51
N ARG A 364 -9.69 15.87 -30.07
CA ARG A 364 -8.49 16.49 -30.66
C ARG A 364 -7.23 15.67 -30.40
N ALA A 365 -7.08 15.13 -29.19
CA ALA A 365 -5.98 14.27 -28.81
C ALA A 365 -5.94 13.00 -29.68
N LEU A 366 -7.08 12.34 -29.85
CA LEU A 366 -7.23 11.13 -30.67
C LEU A 366 -6.98 11.33 -32.18
N LEU A 367 -6.84 12.57 -32.65
CA LEU A 367 -6.44 12.90 -34.02
C LEU A 367 -4.92 13.08 -34.17
N GLN A 368 -4.19 13.13 -33.07
CA GLN A 368 -2.73 13.24 -33.08
C GLN A 368 -2.06 11.87 -33.11
N LYS A 369 -0.77 11.84 -33.45
CA LYS A 369 0.03 10.61 -33.43
C LYS A 369 0.39 10.18 -32.01
N GLU A 370 0.67 11.14 -31.14
CA GLU A 370 1.09 10.91 -29.76
C GLU A 370 0.05 11.50 -28.81
N TYR A 371 -0.51 10.65 -27.96
CA TYR A 371 -1.40 11.04 -26.86
C TYR A 371 -1.34 9.99 -25.76
N ARG A 372 -1.62 10.41 -24.53
CA ARG A 372 -1.70 9.55 -23.34
C ARG A 372 -2.74 10.12 -22.37
N PHE A 373 -3.48 9.25 -21.71
CA PHE A 373 -4.46 9.60 -20.71
C PHE A 373 -4.17 8.83 -19.43
N PHE A 374 -4.10 9.54 -18.31
CA PHE A 374 -3.76 8.98 -17.02
C PHE A 374 -4.88 9.26 -16.00
N HIS A 375 -5.06 8.35 -15.06
CA HIS A 375 -5.64 8.65 -13.76
C HIS A 375 -4.51 9.00 -12.80
N CYS A 376 -4.65 10.09 -12.05
CA CYS A 376 -3.65 10.56 -11.11
C CYS A 376 -4.19 10.47 -9.68
N ASP A 377 -3.54 9.68 -8.84
CA ASP A 377 -3.70 9.71 -7.39
C ASP A 377 -2.65 10.64 -6.79
N LEU A 378 -3.07 11.68 -6.07
CA LEU A 378 -2.16 12.66 -5.49
C LEU A 378 -2.27 12.68 -3.96
N ILE A 379 -1.15 12.41 -3.29
CA ILE A 379 -1.06 12.23 -1.85
C ILE A 379 -0.13 13.26 -1.23
N ALA A 380 -0.61 13.93 -0.19
CA ALA A 380 0.19 14.89 0.58
C ALA A 380 1.33 14.19 1.34
N VAL A 381 2.55 14.73 1.26
CA VAL A 381 3.69 14.26 2.06
C VAL A 381 3.88 15.17 3.26
N LYS A 382 3.93 14.59 4.46
CA LYS A 382 4.28 15.32 5.69
C LYS A 382 5.75 15.04 6.01
N ASN A 383 6.53 16.09 6.26
CA ASN A 383 7.95 15.96 6.64
C ASN A 383 8.17 15.05 7.86
N VAL A 384 7.25 15.10 8.82
CA VAL A 384 7.27 14.22 10.00
C VAL A 384 7.23 12.73 9.60
N SER A 385 6.50 12.38 8.54
CA SER A 385 6.47 11.00 8.04
C SER A 385 7.84 10.57 7.55
N ILE A 386 8.51 11.41 6.74
CA ILE A 386 9.86 11.12 6.21
C ILE A 386 10.89 10.92 7.33
N GLU A 387 10.86 11.79 8.36
CA GLU A 387 11.78 11.70 9.50
C GLU A 387 11.54 10.45 10.36
N GLN A 388 10.31 9.94 10.36
CA GLN A 388 9.91 8.77 11.12
C GLN A 388 10.10 7.47 10.35
N GLU A 389 10.51 7.50 9.07
CA GLU A 389 10.76 6.29 8.28
C GLU A 389 12.12 5.66 8.64
N PRO A 390 12.13 4.58 9.45
CA PRO A 390 13.37 4.01 9.99
C PRO A 390 14.22 3.35 8.90
N ASP A 391 13.57 2.86 7.85
CA ASP A 391 14.19 2.25 6.68
C ASP A 391 15.05 3.26 5.92
N LEU A 392 14.48 4.44 5.66
CA LEU A 392 15.15 5.53 4.97
C LEU A 392 16.37 6.00 5.76
N GLU A 393 16.21 6.25 7.07
CA GLU A 393 17.33 6.71 7.89
C GLU A 393 18.44 5.66 7.99
N GLN A 394 18.09 4.36 8.04
CA GLN A 394 19.08 3.29 8.02
C GLN A 394 19.87 3.28 6.71
N GLN A 395 19.20 3.40 5.56
CA GLN A 395 19.85 3.43 4.24
C GLN A 395 20.77 4.66 4.11
N LEU A 396 20.26 5.84 4.47
CA LEU A 396 21.04 7.08 4.43
C LEU A 396 22.25 7.04 5.37
N SER A 397 22.11 6.45 6.56
CA SER A 397 23.20 6.29 7.53
C SER A 397 24.34 5.41 7.02
N ARG A 398 24.03 4.35 6.25
CA ARG A 398 25.06 3.49 5.63
C ARG A 398 25.86 4.26 4.59
N LEU A 399 25.18 5.04 3.75
CA LEU A 399 25.80 5.83 2.69
C LEU A 399 26.56 7.06 3.21
N ARG A 400 26.19 7.59 4.38
CA ARG A 400 26.83 8.75 5.01
C ARG A 400 28.32 8.57 5.26
N ARG A 401 28.77 7.32 5.51
CA ARG A 401 30.19 7.00 5.69
C ARG A 401 31.02 7.23 4.43
N HIS A 402 30.39 7.20 3.25
CA HIS A 402 31.05 7.32 1.96
C HIS A 402 30.92 8.72 1.37
N SER A 403 29.77 9.39 1.52
CA SER A 403 29.56 10.74 0.99
C SER A 403 28.62 11.59 1.85
N PRO A 404 29.16 12.27 2.89
CA PRO A 404 28.36 13.13 3.77
C PRO A 404 27.63 14.26 3.01
N HIS A 405 28.29 14.89 2.05
CA HIS A 405 27.71 15.98 1.25
C HIS A 405 26.56 15.50 0.36
N HIS A 406 26.68 14.31 -0.24
CA HIS A 406 25.60 13.77 -1.07
C HIS A 406 24.38 13.40 -0.23
N ILE A 407 24.59 12.83 0.96
CA ILE A 407 23.49 12.50 1.88
C ILE A 407 22.77 13.75 2.39
N ARG A 408 23.51 14.84 2.65
CA ARG A 408 22.88 16.12 2.96
C ARG A 408 21.97 16.58 1.82
N ARG A 409 22.44 16.53 0.57
CA ARG A 409 21.61 16.90 -0.60
C ARG A 409 20.38 16.02 -0.75
N ILE A 410 20.49 14.70 -0.51
CA ILE A 410 19.34 13.79 -0.53
C ILE A 410 18.32 14.19 0.54
N LYS A 411 18.77 14.45 1.78
CA LYS A 411 17.89 14.91 2.87
C LYS A 411 17.23 16.24 2.51
N ASP A 412 17.98 17.20 1.98
CA ASP A 412 17.43 18.49 1.55
C ASP A 412 16.33 18.32 0.49
N VAL A 413 16.52 17.41 -0.49
CA VAL A 413 15.49 17.09 -1.48
C VAL A 413 14.28 16.41 -0.84
N LEU A 414 14.47 15.41 0.02
CA LEU A 414 13.38 14.73 0.71
C LEU A 414 12.54 15.69 1.57
N HIS A 415 13.18 16.59 2.32
CA HIS A 415 12.51 17.61 3.11
C HIS A 415 11.82 18.69 2.27
N SER A 416 12.17 18.80 0.98
CA SER A 416 11.51 19.70 0.03
C SER A 416 10.23 19.10 -0.57
N LEU A 417 10.01 17.79 -0.42
CA LEU A 417 8.84 17.11 -0.98
C LEU A 417 7.58 17.54 -0.23
N PHE A 418 6.52 17.82 -1.00
CA PHE A 418 5.20 18.13 -0.45
C PHE A 418 4.12 17.17 -0.95
N ALA A 419 4.39 16.39 -2.00
CA ALA A 419 3.46 15.41 -2.54
C ALA A 419 4.15 14.25 -3.25
N VAL A 420 3.46 13.11 -3.28
CA VAL A 420 3.69 12.02 -4.23
C VAL A 420 2.43 11.89 -5.07
N GLY A 421 2.60 11.83 -6.39
CA GLY A 421 1.53 11.41 -7.28
C GLY A 421 1.83 10.06 -7.90
N ASP A 422 0.80 9.32 -8.28
CA ASP A 422 0.92 8.07 -9.02
C ASP A 422 0.00 8.11 -10.24
N LEU A 423 0.56 7.88 -11.43
CA LEU A 423 -0.22 7.87 -12.67
C LEU A 423 -0.49 6.43 -13.11
N THR A 424 -1.77 6.09 -13.26
CA THR A 424 -2.25 4.86 -13.90
C THR A 424 -2.63 5.18 -15.34
N ASP A 425 -2.09 4.46 -16.33
CA ASP A 425 -2.46 4.65 -17.75
C ASP A 425 -3.90 4.14 -18.00
N ILE A 426 -4.79 5.05 -18.40
CA ILE A 426 -6.19 4.78 -18.73
C ILE A 426 -6.48 5.03 -20.21
N THR A 427 -5.44 5.18 -21.03
CA THR A 427 -5.54 5.45 -22.47
C THR A 427 -6.49 4.46 -23.17
N PRO A 428 -6.36 3.13 -22.99
CA PRO A 428 -7.23 2.16 -23.65
C PRO A 428 -8.71 2.32 -23.29
N ILE A 429 -9.00 2.72 -22.05
CA ILE A 429 -10.36 2.86 -21.54
C ILE A 429 -11.02 4.10 -22.15
N ILE A 430 -10.33 5.23 -22.12
CA ILE A 430 -10.84 6.48 -22.70
C ILE A 430 -10.97 6.33 -24.22
N GLU A 431 -10.02 5.67 -24.88
CA GLU A 431 -10.13 5.36 -26.31
C GLU A 431 -11.38 4.54 -26.63
N ALA A 432 -11.66 3.48 -25.87
CA ALA A 432 -12.82 2.61 -26.08
C ALA A 432 -14.12 3.43 -26.11
N VAL A 433 -14.31 4.31 -25.12
CA VAL A 433 -15.51 5.14 -25.02
C VAL A 433 -15.64 6.12 -26.20
N TYR A 434 -14.56 6.80 -26.57
CA TYR A 434 -14.61 7.84 -27.61
C TYR A 434 -14.56 7.31 -29.04
N LYS A 435 -13.99 6.12 -29.27
CA LYS A 435 -14.02 5.44 -30.57
C LYS A 435 -15.36 4.79 -30.84
N ALA A 436 -16.04 4.25 -29.83
CA ALA A 436 -17.38 3.65 -29.98
C ALA A 436 -18.48 4.64 -30.43
N LYS A 437 -18.22 5.96 -30.32
CA LYS A 437 -19.12 7.01 -30.81
C LYS A 437 -18.98 7.30 -32.32
N ARG A 438 -17.86 6.90 -32.94
CA ARG A 438 -17.61 7.08 -34.37
C ARG A 438 -18.12 5.88 -35.15
#